data_AF-A0A919JP09-F1
#
_entry.id   AF-A0A919JP09-F1
#
_cell.length_a   1.000
_cell.length_b   1.000
_cell.length_c   1.000
_cell.angle_alpha   90.00
_cell.angle_beta   90.00
_cell.angle_gamma   90.00
#
_symmetry.space_group_name_H-M   'P 1'
#
loop_
_entity.id
_entity.type
_entity.pdbx_description
1 polymer ?
#
loop_
_entity_poly.entity_id
_entity_poly.type
_entity_poly.pdbx_seq_one_letter_code
_entity_poly.pdbx_strand_id
1 'polypeptide(L)'
;MSGHTSLVDDGDVTHDAATNSPAGGDYLAYLDILRALDEQGAAVNSALLEAHIADTAQQRRAALSALHTRLRDMAATANHALGSLPEHSDIPA
;
A
#
# COMPACT_ATOMS: atom_id res chain seq x y z
N MET A 1 -51.09 -25.59 -42.27
CA MET A 1 -49.72 -25.68 -41.74
C MET A 1 -49.17 -24.28 -41.68
N SER A 2 -48.91 -23.76 -40.47
CA SER A 2 -47.97 -22.67 -40.18
C SER A 2 -47.85 -22.60 -38.67
N GLY A 3 -46.80 -23.21 -38.13
CA GLY A 3 -46.39 -23.02 -36.75
C GLY A 3 -45.58 -21.74 -36.66
N HIS A 4 -46.00 -20.83 -35.78
CA HIS A 4 -45.18 -19.71 -35.34
C HIS A 4 -44.81 -19.95 -33.89
N THR A 5 -43.62 -20.52 -33.73
CA THR A 5 -42.76 -20.40 -32.56
C THR A 5 -42.38 -18.94 -32.39
N SER A 6 -42.57 -18.36 -31.21
CA SER A 6 -41.44 -17.86 -30.40
C SER A 6 -41.98 -17.31 -29.09
N LEU A 7 -41.52 -17.92 -28.02
CA LEU A 7 -41.89 -17.74 -26.64
C LEU A 7 -40.95 -16.68 -26.03
N VAL A 8 -41.57 -15.65 -25.45
CA VAL A 8 -41.11 -14.79 -24.34
C VAL A 8 -39.88 -13.89 -24.57
N ASP A 9 -40.21 -12.61 -24.64
CA ASP A 9 -39.44 -11.44 -24.26
C ASP A 9 -39.16 -11.49 -22.75
N ASP A 10 -37.95 -11.92 -22.36
CA ASP A 10 -37.41 -11.73 -21.01
C ASP A 10 -36.35 -10.63 -21.08
N GLY A 11 -36.84 -9.39 -21.11
CA GLY A 11 -36.06 -8.20 -20.82
C GLY A 11 -35.78 -8.10 -19.33
N ASP A 12 -34.93 -8.98 -18.80
CA ASP A 12 -34.40 -8.85 -17.44
C ASP A 12 -33.24 -7.85 -17.43
N VAL A 13 -33.60 -6.57 -17.36
CA VAL A 13 -32.69 -5.49 -17.00
C VAL A 13 -32.57 -5.49 -15.48
N THR A 14 -31.70 -6.33 -14.96
CA THR A 14 -30.99 -6.02 -13.71
C THR A 14 -29.50 -5.99 -14.02
N HIS A 15 -29.04 -4.80 -14.40
CA HIS A 15 -27.64 -4.40 -14.33
C HIS A 15 -27.29 -4.24 -12.83
N ASP A 16 -27.40 -5.34 -12.10
CA ASP A 16 -27.20 -5.35 -10.66
C ASP A 16 -25.71 -5.52 -10.41
N ALA A 17 -25.16 -4.44 -9.88
CA ALA A 17 -23.94 -4.42 -9.11
C ALA A 17 -22.65 -4.84 -9.85
N ALA A 18 -21.97 -3.84 -10.40
CA ALA A 18 -20.51 -3.80 -10.52
C ALA A 18 -19.83 -3.84 -9.13
N THR A 19 -20.18 -4.81 -8.30
CA THR A 19 -19.61 -5.03 -6.97
C THR A 19 -18.56 -6.11 -7.06
N ASN A 20 -17.38 -5.76 -6.56
CA ASN A 20 -16.27 -6.63 -6.18
C ASN A 20 -15.25 -6.89 -7.28
N SER A 21 -14.45 -5.88 -7.59
CA SER A 21 -13.01 -6.12 -7.78
C SER A 21 -12.28 -5.84 -6.46
N PRO A 22 -12.13 -6.84 -5.57
CA PRO A 22 -11.29 -6.71 -4.37
C PRO A 22 -9.82 -6.42 -4.73
N ALA A 23 -9.37 -6.84 -5.92
CA ALA A 23 -7.99 -6.65 -6.37
C ALA A 23 -7.54 -5.18 -6.56
N GLY A 24 -8.48 -4.25 -6.82
CA GLY A 24 -8.14 -2.85 -7.05
C GLY A 24 -7.81 -2.09 -5.76
N GLY A 25 -8.53 -2.37 -4.68
CA GLY A 25 -8.31 -1.75 -3.37
C GLY A 25 -6.99 -2.21 -2.73
N ASP A 26 -6.72 -3.51 -2.81
CA ASP A 26 -5.49 -4.10 -2.25
C ASP A 26 -4.23 -3.63 -2.98
N TYR A 27 -4.32 -3.44 -4.31
CA TYR A 27 -3.23 -2.89 -5.10
C TYR A 27 -2.95 -1.42 -4.77
N LEU A 28 -3.99 -0.59 -4.59
CA LEU A 28 -3.81 0.80 -4.17
C LEU A 28 -3.21 0.89 -2.76
N ALA A 29 -3.69 0.07 -1.82
CA ALA A 29 -3.11 -0.03 -0.49
C ALA A 29 -1.63 -0.44 -0.54
N TYR A 30 -1.27 -1.39 -1.39
CA TYR A 30 0.12 -1.78 -1.63
C TYR A 30 0.98 -0.61 -2.17
N LEU A 31 0.47 0.16 -3.13
CA LEU A 31 1.18 1.33 -3.66
C LEU A 31 1.37 2.42 -2.61
N ASP A 32 0.37 2.67 -1.76
CA ASP A 32 0.46 3.63 -0.66
C ASP A 32 1.52 3.20 0.37
N ILE A 33 1.60 1.90 0.66
CA ILE A 33 2.65 1.33 1.51
C ILE A 33 4.03 1.56 0.90
N LEU A 34 4.22 1.27 -0.39
CA LEU A 34 5.50 1.49 -1.07
C LEU A 34 5.90 2.97 -1.04
N ARG A 35 4.94 3.87 -1.26
CA ARG A 35 5.18 5.31 -1.19
C ARG A 35 5.60 5.76 0.20
N ALA A 36 4.91 5.31 1.25
CA ALA A 36 5.26 5.64 2.61
C ALA A 36 6.67 5.15 2.98
N LEU A 37 7.06 3.95 2.50
CA LEU A 37 8.40 3.42 2.71
C LEU A 37 9.48 4.22 1.97
N ASP A 38 9.21 4.67 0.74
CA ASP A 38 10.12 5.51 -0.04
C ASP A 38 10.36 6.86 0.64
N GLU A 39 9.30 7.53 1.09
CA GLU A 39 9.36 8.81 1.80
C GLU A 39 10.20 8.69 3.09
N GLN A 40 10.01 7.60 3.85
CA GLN A 40 10.82 7.31 5.04
C GLN A 40 12.27 6.98 4.71
N GLY A 41 12.52 6.22 3.64
CA GLY A 41 13.86 5.89 3.15
C GLY A 41 14.66 7.13 2.76
N ALA A 42 14.02 8.08 2.06
CA ALA A 42 14.62 9.37 1.72
C ALA A 42 14.99 10.19 2.98
N ALA A 43 14.12 10.21 3.98
CA ALA A 43 14.37 10.92 5.24
C ALA A 43 15.53 10.31 6.04
N VAL A 44 15.64 8.97 6.06
CA VAL A 44 16.77 8.25 6.68
C VAL A 44 18.07 8.56 5.94
N ASN A 45 18.07 8.52 4.61
CA ASN A 45 19.26 8.82 3.80
C ASN A 45 19.75 10.27 4.00
N SER A 46 18.81 11.22 4.08
CA SER A 46 19.13 12.61 4.41
C SER A 46 19.80 12.75 5.78
N ALA A 47 19.30 12.06 6.81
CA ALA A 47 19.93 12.06 8.14
C ALA A 47 21.31 11.39 8.16
N LEU A 48 21.50 10.33 7.38
CA LEU A 48 22.81 9.68 7.21
C LEU A 48 23.83 10.65 6.61
N LEU A 49 23.45 11.36 5.55
CA LEU A 49 24.30 12.37 4.92
C LEU A 49 24.63 13.50 5.89
N GLU A 50 23.63 14.02 6.61
CA GLU A 50 23.83 15.07 7.62
C GLU A 50 24.82 14.63 8.72
N ALA A 51 24.69 13.39 9.21
CA ALA A 51 25.63 12.83 10.19
C ALA A 51 27.04 12.64 9.60
N HIS A 52 27.15 12.27 8.32
CA HIS A 52 28.42 12.06 7.66
C HIS A 52 29.19 13.37 7.44
N ILE A 53 28.51 14.43 7.01
CA ILE A 53 29.12 15.74 6.72
C ILE A 53 29.30 16.60 7.97
N ALA A 54 28.84 16.16 9.14
CA ALA A 54 28.92 16.95 10.37
C ALA A 54 30.37 17.25 10.78
N ASP A 55 30.68 18.54 10.88
CA ASP A 55 32.02 19.09 11.17
C ASP A 55 32.47 18.84 12.61
N THR A 56 31.53 18.83 13.56
CA THR A 56 31.83 18.67 14.98
C THR A 56 31.30 17.36 15.55
N ALA A 57 31.97 16.84 16.58
CA ALA A 57 31.51 15.65 17.30
C ALA A 57 30.11 15.84 17.93
N GLN A 58 29.78 17.06 18.36
CA GLN A 58 28.47 17.38 18.91
C GLN A 58 27.38 17.34 17.84
N GLN A 59 27.58 17.98 16.68
CA GLN A 59 26.64 17.93 15.56
C GLN A 59 26.46 16.50 15.07
N ARG A 60 27.55 15.74 14.92
CA ARG A 60 27.48 14.33 14.51
C ARG A 60 26.66 13.50 15.47
N ARG A 61 26.83 13.70 16.78
CA ARG A 61 26.06 12.96 17.81
C ARG A 61 24.57 13.32 17.76
N ALA A 62 24.23 14.60 17.53
CA ALA A 62 22.85 15.02 17.35
C ALA A 62 22.23 14.40 16.08
N ALA A 63 22.95 14.45 14.95
CA ALA A 63 22.51 13.88 13.68
C ALA A 63 22.34 12.35 13.76
N LEU A 64 23.24 11.64 14.45
CA LEU A 64 23.10 10.19 14.70
C LEU A 64 21.90 9.86 15.59
N SER A 65 21.58 10.70 16.58
CA SER A 65 20.37 10.54 17.41
C SER A 65 19.09 10.75 16.58
N ALA A 66 19.09 11.75 15.70
CA ALA A 66 17.99 11.99 14.77
C ALA A 66 17.83 10.82 13.77
N LEU A 67 18.94 10.32 13.24
CA LEU A 67 18.97 9.15 12.37
C LEU A 67 18.38 7.92 13.05
N HIS A 68 18.78 7.63 14.29
CA HIS A 68 18.23 6.51 15.06
C HIS A 68 16.71 6.61 15.17
N THR A 69 16.21 7.80 15.47
CA THR A 69 14.77 8.06 15.59
C THR A 69 14.06 7.78 14.27
N ARG A 70 14.59 8.30 13.15
CA ARG A 70 14.04 8.06 11.81
C ARG A 70 14.04 6.59 11.41
N LEU A 71 15.10 5.84 11.74
CA LEU A 71 15.15 4.40 11.49
C LEU A 71 14.07 3.65 12.27
N ARG A 72 13.81 4.05 13.52
CA ARG A 72 12.75 3.47 14.35
C ARG A 72 11.37 3.78 13.78
N ASP A 73 11.14 5.01 13.33
CA ASP A 73 9.87 5.45 12.74
C ASP A 73 9.61 4.75 11.39
N MET A 74 10.65 4.59 10.56
CA MET A 74 10.58 3.82 9.32
C MET A 74 10.21 2.36 9.61
N ALA A 75 10.84 1.72 10.60
CA ALA A 75 10.53 0.35 10.98
C ALA A 75 9.10 0.20 11.53
N ALA A 76 8.63 1.18 12.32
CA ALA A 76 7.25 1.20 12.81
C ALA A 76 6.24 1.35 11.66
N THR A 77 6.53 2.25 10.71
CA THR A 77 5.71 2.46 9.51
C THR A 77 5.66 1.19 8.67
N ALA A 78 6.81 0.54 8.43
CA ALA A 78 6.90 -0.72 7.70
C ALA A 78 6.09 -1.83 8.38
N ASN A 79 6.22 -1.98 9.69
CA ASN A 79 5.49 -3.01 10.45
C ASN A 79 3.97 -2.75 10.42
N HIS A 80 3.55 -1.51 10.59
CA HIS A 80 2.13 -1.13 10.50
C HIS A 80 1.57 -1.40 9.12
N ALA A 81 2.29 -0.96 8.08
CA ALA A 81 1.94 -1.17 6.68
C ALA A 81 1.79 -2.67 6.35
N LEU A 82 2.79 -3.48 6.72
CA LEU A 82 2.77 -4.92 6.48
C LEU A 82 1.65 -5.64 7.24
N GLY A 83 1.33 -5.19 8.47
CA GLY A 83 0.22 -5.73 9.25
C GLY A 83 -1.16 -5.29 8.76
N SER A 84 -1.25 -4.24 7.94
CA SER A 84 -2.50 -3.74 7.35
C SER A 84 -2.83 -4.36 5.98
N LEU A 85 -1.92 -5.16 5.41
CA LEU A 85 -2.18 -5.88 4.17
C LEU A 85 -3.24 -6.97 4.41
N PRO A 86 -4.30 -7.04 3.60
CA PRO A 86 -5.31 -8.07 3.74
C PRO A 86 -4.67 -9.46 3.57
N GLU A 87 -4.98 -10.36 4.51
CA GLU A 87 -4.58 -11.76 4.39
C GLU A 87 -5.15 -12.30 3.09
N HIS A 88 -4.29 -12.84 2.22
CA HIS A 88 -4.71 -13.55 1.01
C HIS A 88 -5.31 -14.91 1.41
N SER A 89 -6.43 -14.88 2.12
CA SER A 89 -7.18 -16.04 2.55
C SER A 89 -8.34 -16.24 1.58
N ASP A 90 -8.07 -17.01 0.52
CA ASP A 90 -9.00 -17.90 -0.20
C ASP A 90 -8.58 -18.05 -1.66
N ILE A 91 -7.61 -18.93 -1.91
CA ILE A 91 -7.52 -19.63 -3.19
C ILE A 91 -8.18 -21.00 -2.95
N PRO A 92 -9.43 -21.23 -3.38
CA PRO A 92 -10.03 -22.56 -3.30
C PRO A 92 -9.21 -23.55 -4.14
N ALA A 93 -8.89 -24.69 -3.52
CA ALA A 93 -8.15 -25.81 -4.11
C ALA A 93 -8.94 -26.52 -5.22
#